data_AF-A0A914P9A8-F1
#
_entry.id   AF-A0A914P9A8-F1
#
_cell.length_a   1.000
_cell.length_b   1.000
_cell.length_c   1.000
_cell.angle_alpha   90.00
_cell.angle_beta   90.00
_cell.angle_gamma   90.00
#
_symmetry.space_group_name_H-M   'P 1'
#
loop_
_entity.id
_entity.type
_entity.pdbx_description
1 polymer ?
#
loop_
_entity_poly.entity_id
_entity_poly.type
_entity_poly.pdbx_seq_one_letter_code
_entity_poly.pdbx_strand_id
1 'polypeptide(L)'
;MPSFELFLSKYPEFDGRGIKIAIIDGGIDLSLEGLQKTSEGLPKIIDCFDFTGVGNVDTSVIKEIDSKNYLIGLNGKKLKIPKNWQNPSRKWHLGLKTLFTPSTLRTEIPEKLPEIDCIVWFNGEKWCVCIETHKKDLSKAKVLTNFCDENEYGILTVKNQKMAYCITVKNDGNLLEIYAPYNSHGSSVAQIAAANFPKNPEQNGMAPGAKIISMNVLDPASNHQVFL
;
A
#
# COMPACT_ATOMS: atom_id res chain seq x y z
N MET A 1 11.70 33.88 -18.23
CA MET A 1 11.20 32.62 -18.81
C MET A 1 9.68 32.69 -18.82
N PRO A 2 8.98 32.23 -19.87
CA PRO A 2 7.53 32.07 -19.77
C PRO A 2 7.21 31.11 -18.62
N SER A 3 6.18 31.40 -17.83
CA SER A 3 5.77 30.54 -16.72
C SER A 3 5.29 29.19 -17.26
N PHE A 4 5.40 28.15 -16.43
CA PHE A 4 4.86 26.82 -16.73
C PHE A 4 3.37 26.87 -17.11
N GLU A 5 2.59 27.74 -16.47
CA GLU A 5 1.20 28.02 -16.81
C GLU A 5 1.01 28.54 -18.23
N LEU A 6 1.90 29.42 -18.70
CA LEU A 6 1.86 29.92 -20.08
C LEU A 6 2.18 28.83 -21.10
N PHE A 7 3.03 27.86 -20.73
CA PHE A 7 3.32 26.71 -21.57
C PHE A 7 2.09 25.80 -21.70
N LEU A 8 1.46 25.42 -20.58
CA LEU A 8 0.28 24.56 -20.60
C LEU A 8 -0.95 25.25 -21.20
N SER A 9 -1.09 26.57 -21.09
CA SER A 9 -2.17 27.28 -21.79
C SER A 9 -2.03 27.21 -23.31
N LYS A 10 -0.79 27.21 -23.82
CA LYS A 10 -0.49 27.06 -25.24
C LYS A 10 -0.53 25.60 -25.72
N TYR A 11 -0.14 24.66 -24.86
CA TYR A 11 -0.06 23.23 -25.16
C TYR A 11 -0.75 22.41 -24.05
N PRO A 12 -2.09 22.43 -23.98
CA PRO A 12 -2.84 21.82 -22.87
C PRO A 12 -2.66 20.29 -22.77
N GLU A 13 -2.28 19.65 -23.87
CA GLU A 13 -2.05 18.20 -23.92
C GLU A 13 -0.62 17.79 -23.52
N PHE A 14 0.26 18.75 -23.23
CA PHE A 14 1.68 18.53 -22.93
C PHE A 14 1.91 18.55 -21.42
N ASP A 15 1.00 17.93 -20.69
CA ASP A 15 0.94 17.86 -19.22
C ASP A 15 1.52 16.55 -18.64
N GLY A 16 2.17 15.76 -19.49
CA GLY A 16 2.76 14.46 -19.12
C GLY A 16 1.82 13.27 -19.28
N ARG A 17 0.62 13.44 -19.85
CA ARG A 17 -0.24 12.29 -20.22
C ARG A 17 0.49 11.27 -21.10
N GLY A 18 0.18 10.00 -20.89
CA GLY A 18 0.88 8.87 -21.53
C GLY A 18 2.27 8.57 -20.97
N ILE A 19 2.83 9.39 -20.08
CA ILE A 19 4.13 9.17 -19.44
C ILE A 19 3.96 8.47 -18.09
N LYS A 20 4.92 7.59 -17.77
CA LYS A 20 5.07 6.95 -16.46
C LYS A 20 6.38 7.40 -15.82
N ILE A 21 6.33 7.81 -14.56
CA ILE A 21 7.47 8.25 -13.76
C ILE A 21 7.70 7.21 -12.66
N ALA A 22 8.94 6.75 -12.49
CA ALA A 22 9.32 5.98 -11.31
C ALA A 22 9.88 6.93 -10.24
N ILE A 23 9.33 6.86 -9.03
CA ILE A 23 9.84 7.60 -7.86
C ILE A 23 10.55 6.59 -6.96
N ILE A 24 11.87 6.70 -6.89
CA ILE A 24 12.74 5.84 -6.09
C ILE A 24 13.12 6.62 -4.82
N ASP A 25 12.41 6.36 -3.71
CA ASP A 25 12.52 7.14 -2.47
C ASP A 25 12.06 6.31 -1.24
N GLY A 26 11.65 6.92 -0.13
CA GLY A 26 11.09 6.28 1.08
C GLY A 26 9.61 5.91 1.00
N GLY A 27 9.09 5.84 -0.22
CA GLY A 27 7.69 5.58 -0.52
C GLY A 27 6.80 6.82 -0.57
N ILE A 28 5.56 6.63 -1.00
CA ILE A 28 4.55 7.65 -1.25
C ILE A 28 3.30 7.29 -0.43
N ASP A 29 2.72 8.29 0.24
CA ASP A 29 1.41 8.18 0.87
C ASP A 29 0.31 8.17 -0.19
N LEU A 30 -0.32 7.00 -0.32
CA LEU A 30 -1.37 6.72 -1.29
C LEU A 30 -2.66 7.49 -1.02
N SER A 31 -2.82 8.09 0.15
CA SER A 31 -4.02 8.83 0.54
C SER A 31 -4.01 10.32 0.17
N LEU A 32 -2.92 10.81 -0.42
CA LEU A 32 -2.76 12.23 -0.75
C LEU A 32 -3.68 12.63 -1.91
N GLU A 33 -4.46 13.70 -1.71
CA GLU A 33 -5.48 14.19 -2.65
C GLU A 33 -4.92 14.44 -4.05
N GLY A 34 -3.80 15.17 -4.15
CA GLY A 34 -3.16 15.49 -5.42
C GLY A 34 -2.57 14.27 -6.15
N LEU A 35 -2.46 13.11 -5.47
CA LEU A 35 -1.90 11.89 -6.01
C LEU A 35 -2.96 10.80 -6.28
N GLN A 36 -4.24 11.17 -6.33
CA GLN A 36 -5.32 10.21 -6.61
C GLN A 36 -5.49 9.96 -8.12
N LYS A 37 -5.57 11.03 -8.92
CA LYS A 37 -5.91 10.94 -10.35
C LYS A 37 -5.01 11.80 -11.22
N THR A 38 -4.76 11.36 -12.45
CA THR A 38 -4.16 12.20 -13.51
C THR A 38 -5.14 13.27 -13.98
N SER A 39 -4.67 14.23 -14.77
CA SER A 39 -5.53 15.23 -15.45
C SER A 39 -6.63 14.59 -16.31
N GLU A 40 -6.41 13.37 -16.81
CA GLU A 40 -7.38 12.56 -17.57
C GLU A 40 -8.33 11.73 -16.67
N GLY A 41 -8.25 11.89 -15.35
CA GLY A 41 -9.09 11.17 -14.38
C GLY A 41 -8.70 9.71 -14.14
N LEU A 42 -7.57 9.26 -14.71
CA LEU A 42 -7.05 7.90 -14.53
C LEU A 42 -6.30 7.77 -13.18
N PRO A 43 -6.12 6.55 -12.64
CA PRO A 43 -5.27 6.33 -11.47
C PRO A 43 -3.88 6.94 -11.65
N LYS A 44 -3.45 7.77 -10.68
CA LYS A 44 -2.17 8.47 -10.70
C LYS A 44 -1.03 7.54 -10.33
N ILE A 45 -1.06 6.95 -9.15
CA ILE A 45 -0.09 5.94 -8.72
C ILE A 45 -0.61 4.61 -9.26
N ILE A 46 0.16 3.88 -10.05
CA ILE A 46 -0.29 2.65 -10.72
C ILE A 46 0.36 1.38 -10.17
N ASP A 47 1.48 1.51 -9.46
CA ASP A 47 2.13 0.39 -8.81
C ASP A 47 3.03 0.86 -7.66
N CYS A 48 3.27 -0.03 -6.70
CA CYS A 48 4.11 0.22 -5.54
C CYS A 48 4.97 -1.01 -5.24
N PHE A 49 6.27 -0.80 -5.12
CA PHE A 49 7.24 -1.85 -4.79
C PHE A 49 8.00 -1.48 -3.53
N ASP A 50 8.16 -2.44 -2.62
CA ASP A 50 9.09 -2.32 -1.50
C ASP A 50 10.36 -3.16 -1.73
N PHE A 51 11.45 -2.49 -2.08
CA PHE A 51 12.75 -3.15 -2.28
C PHE A 51 13.55 -3.30 -0.98
N THR A 52 13.05 -2.77 0.13
CA THR A 52 13.72 -2.91 1.44
C THR A 52 13.45 -4.28 2.06
N GLY A 53 12.37 -4.94 1.66
CA GLY A 53 11.89 -6.18 2.26
C GLY A 53 11.33 -6.02 3.67
N VAL A 54 11.31 -4.81 4.23
CA VAL A 54 10.78 -4.55 5.57
C VAL A 54 9.28 -4.81 5.63
N GLY A 55 8.55 -4.61 4.53
CA GLY A 55 7.14 -4.96 4.38
C GLY A 55 6.84 -6.45 4.22
N ASN A 56 7.85 -7.31 4.02
CA ASN A 56 7.64 -8.72 3.70
C ASN A 56 7.06 -9.50 4.89
N VAL A 57 6.18 -10.44 4.56
CA VAL A 57 5.56 -11.40 5.46
C VAL A 57 5.61 -12.77 4.80
N ASP A 58 6.26 -13.72 5.47
CA ASP A 58 6.18 -15.13 5.09
C ASP A 58 4.75 -15.62 5.36
N THR A 59 4.06 -16.02 4.29
CA THR A 59 2.69 -16.53 4.33
C THR A 59 2.61 -18.01 3.90
N SER A 60 3.74 -18.73 3.98
CA SER A 60 3.83 -20.14 3.58
C SER A 60 3.08 -21.12 4.49
N VAL A 61 2.67 -20.69 5.69
CA VAL A 61 1.88 -21.52 6.59
C VAL A 61 0.43 -21.59 6.11
N ILE A 62 0.01 -22.76 5.63
CA ILE A 62 -1.36 -22.98 5.15
C ILE A 62 -2.20 -23.64 6.25
N LYS A 63 -3.40 -23.12 6.48
CA LYS A 63 -4.42 -23.73 7.35
C LYS A 63 -5.77 -23.79 6.66
N GLU A 64 -6.65 -24.63 7.21
CA GLU A 64 -8.05 -24.74 6.82
C GLU A 64 -8.95 -24.21 7.95
N ILE A 65 -10.18 -23.83 7.60
CA ILE A 65 -11.20 -23.45 8.57
C ILE A 65 -11.88 -24.68 9.17
N ASP A 66 -12.31 -24.57 10.44
CA ASP A 66 -13.11 -25.61 11.08
C ASP A 66 -14.55 -25.68 10.52
N SER A 67 -15.31 -26.71 10.93
CA SER A 67 -16.72 -26.90 10.51
C SER A 67 -17.67 -25.76 10.89
N LYS A 68 -17.22 -24.82 11.73
CA LYS A 68 -17.95 -23.62 12.15
C LYS A 68 -17.43 -22.34 11.48
N ASN A 69 -16.59 -22.44 10.44
CA ASN A 69 -15.93 -21.35 9.71
C ASN A 69 -14.96 -20.52 10.56
N TYR A 70 -14.21 -21.16 11.47
CA TYR A 70 -13.14 -20.49 12.19
C TYR A 70 -11.76 -20.91 11.70
N LEU A 71 -10.86 -19.93 11.59
CA LEU A 71 -9.44 -20.10 11.34
C LEU A 71 -8.65 -19.78 12.61
N ILE A 72 -7.60 -20.55 12.90
CA ILE A 72 -6.67 -20.24 13.99
C ILE A 72 -5.48 -19.48 13.41
N GLY A 73 -5.35 -18.19 13.71
CA GLY A 73 -4.21 -17.35 13.33
C GLY A 73 -2.88 -17.89 13.88
N LEU A 74 -1.77 -17.34 13.39
CA LEU A 74 -0.43 -17.67 13.90
C LEU A 74 -0.19 -17.07 15.29
N ASN A 75 -0.85 -15.96 15.63
CA ASN A 75 -0.86 -15.45 17.00
C ASN A 75 -1.78 -16.25 17.96
N GLY A 76 -2.39 -17.35 17.50
CA GLY A 76 -3.27 -18.22 18.28
C GLY A 76 -4.73 -17.73 18.40
N LYS A 77 -5.09 -16.56 17.87
CA LYS A 77 -6.47 -16.07 17.89
C LYS A 77 -7.37 -16.94 17.00
N LYS A 78 -8.59 -17.16 17.50
CA LYS A 78 -9.66 -17.81 16.75
C LYS A 78 -10.46 -16.76 15.96
N LEU A 79 -10.34 -16.78 14.64
CA LEU A 79 -10.89 -15.78 13.72
C LEU A 79 -12.08 -16.36 12.97
N LYS A 80 -13.22 -15.68 12.97
CA LYS A 80 -14.41 -16.13 12.22
C LYS A 80 -14.33 -15.63 10.78
N ILE A 81 -14.21 -16.55 9.83
CA ILE A 81 -14.13 -16.20 8.41
C ILE A 81 -15.54 -15.84 7.88
N PRO A 82 -15.71 -14.67 7.22
CA PRO A 82 -16.97 -14.29 6.61
C PRO A 82 -17.35 -15.24 5.47
N LYS A 83 -18.61 -15.68 5.42
CA LYS A 83 -19.09 -16.64 4.42
C LYS A 83 -19.04 -16.10 2.98
N ASN A 84 -18.99 -14.78 2.81
CA ASN A 84 -18.89 -14.13 1.51
C ASN A 84 -17.45 -14.07 0.97
N TRP A 85 -16.44 -14.47 1.75
CA TRP A 85 -15.08 -14.62 1.24
C TRP A 85 -14.98 -15.91 0.45
N GLN A 86 -14.96 -15.77 -0.87
CA GLN A 86 -14.78 -16.90 -1.78
C GLN A 86 -13.35 -17.43 -1.66
N ASN A 87 -13.22 -18.75 -1.52
CA ASN A 87 -11.94 -19.45 -1.52
C ASN A 87 -12.16 -20.88 -2.03
N PRO A 88 -12.11 -21.10 -3.36
CA PRO A 88 -12.37 -22.41 -3.96
C PRO A 88 -11.41 -23.50 -3.46
N SER A 89 -10.15 -23.13 -3.17
CA SER A 89 -9.11 -24.04 -2.71
C SER A 89 -9.28 -24.49 -1.26
N ARG A 90 -10.03 -23.73 -0.45
CA ARG A 90 -10.13 -23.84 1.02
C ARG A 90 -8.81 -23.68 1.77
N LYS A 91 -7.72 -23.33 1.09
CA LYS A 91 -6.41 -23.06 1.67
C LYS A 91 -6.32 -21.60 2.09
N TRP A 92 -5.94 -21.37 3.34
CA TRP A 92 -5.69 -20.03 3.89
C TRP A 92 -4.21 -19.92 4.24
N HIS A 93 -3.50 -19.07 3.50
CA HIS A 93 -2.11 -18.73 3.73
C HIS A 93 -2.05 -17.73 4.89
N LEU A 94 -1.17 -17.99 5.85
CA LEU A 94 -1.08 -17.23 7.08
C LEU A 94 0.33 -16.72 7.28
N GLY A 95 0.44 -15.44 7.61
CA GLY A 95 1.67 -14.79 8.02
C GLY A 95 1.46 -13.97 9.28
N LEU A 96 2.55 -13.69 9.97
CA LEU A 96 2.55 -12.89 11.19
C LEU A 96 3.42 -11.65 10.97
N LYS A 97 2.89 -10.47 11.27
CA LYS A 97 3.62 -9.21 11.12
C LYS A 97 3.52 -8.38 12.39
N THR A 98 4.65 -7.86 12.85
CA THR A 98 4.64 -6.75 13.81
C THR A 98 4.36 -5.47 13.03
N LEU A 99 3.32 -4.74 13.44
CA LEU A 99 3.05 -3.41 12.86
C LEU A 99 4.28 -2.53 13.01
N PHE A 100 4.66 -1.83 11.94
CA PHE A 100 5.75 -0.87 11.99
C PHE A 100 5.19 0.51 12.36
N THR A 101 5.98 1.27 13.11
CA THR A 101 5.73 2.69 13.35
C THR A 101 6.50 3.53 12.32
N PRO A 102 5.88 4.59 11.77
CA PRO A 102 6.60 5.62 11.05
C PRO A 102 7.78 6.15 11.89
N SER A 103 8.85 6.59 11.23
CA SER A 103 10.08 7.06 11.88
C SER A 103 9.84 8.20 12.88
N THR A 104 8.79 8.99 12.70
CA THR A 104 8.34 10.07 13.58
C THR A 104 7.98 9.63 15.01
N LEU A 105 7.78 8.33 15.24
CA LEU A 105 7.44 7.75 16.55
C LEU A 105 8.61 7.01 17.23
N ARG A 106 9.81 7.00 16.64
CA ARG A 106 10.97 6.25 17.18
C ARG A 106 11.60 6.85 18.44
N THR A 107 11.20 8.05 18.83
CA THR A 107 11.76 8.75 20.02
C THR A 107 11.20 8.22 21.35
N GLU A 108 10.17 7.38 21.33
CA GLU A 108 9.61 6.77 22.53
C GLU A 108 9.98 5.28 22.61
N ILE A 109 10.39 4.86 23.81
CA ILE A 109 10.77 3.48 24.21
C ILE A 109 9.88 2.43 23.50
N PRO A 110 10.45 1.33 22.96
CA PRO A 110 9.71 0.37 22.14
C PRO A 110 8.72 -0.41 23.00
N GLU A 111 7.50 0.12 23.12
CA GLU A 111 6.35 -0.70 23.48
C GLU A 111 6.21 -1.77 22.38
N LYS A 112 6.31 -3.05 22.75
CA LYS A 112 6.20 -4.15 21.80
C LYS A 112 4.82 -4.08 21.13
N LEU A 113 4.81 -3.65 19.86
CA LEU A 113 3.58 -3.59 19.09
C LEU A 113 3.00 -4.99 18.92
N PRO A 114 1.66 -5.11 18.92
CA PRO A 114 1.02 -6.41 18.77
C PRO A 114 1.33 -7.01 17.41
N GLU A 115 1.58 -8.32 17.40
CA GLU A 115 1.65 -9.09 16.16
C GLU A 115 0.24 -9.29 15.59
N ILE A 116 0.10 -9.00 14.31
CA ILE A 116 -1.15 -9.09 13.55
C ILE A 116 -1.07 -10.24 12.55
N ASP A 117 -2.18 -10.96 12.39
CA ASP A 117 -2.27 -11.99 11.37
C ASP A 117 -2.53 -11.35 10.01
N CYS A 118 -1.81 -11.83 9.01
CA CYS A 118 -2.10 -11.61 7.61
C CYS A 118 -2.73 -12.88 7.05
N ILE A 119 -3.96 -12.78 6.57
CA ILE A 119 -4.70 -13.89 5.96
C ILE A 119 -4.70 -13.67 4.46
N VAL A 120 -4.14 -14.62 3.71
CA VAL A 120 -4.02 -14.57 2.25
C VAL A 120 -4.75 -15.76 1.64
N TRP A 121 -5.51 -15.54 0.58
CA TRP A 121 -6.20 -16.62 -0.15
C TRP A 121 -6.47 -16.22 -1.59
N PHE A 122 -6.67 -17.20 -2.45
CA PHE A 122 -7.13 -16.96 -3.82
C PHE A 122 -8.65 -17.12 -3.90
N ASN A 123 -9.35 -16.11 -4.42
CA ASN A 123 -10.81 -16.12 -4.47
C ASN A 123 -11.40 -16.86 -5.68
N GLY A 124 -10.55 -17.34 -6.60
CA GLY A 124 -10.95 -17.90 -7.90
C GLY A 124 -10.54 -17.03 -9.08
N GLU A 125 -10.24 -15.75 -8.83
CA GLU A 125 -9.85 -14.76 -9.84
C GLU A 125 -8.58 -14.00 -9.43
N LYS A 126 -8.51 -13.54 -8.18
CA LYS A 126 -7.42 -12.72 -7.65
C LYS A 126 -6.97 -13.20 -6.27
N TRP A 127 -5.73 -12.84 -5.92
CA TRP A 127 -5.24 -12.95 -4.56
C TRP A 127 -5.90 -11.89 -3.67
N CYS A 128 -6.37 -12.32 -2.51
CA CYS A 128 -7.02 -11.50 -1.52
C CYS A 128 -6.24 -11.55 -0.21
N VAL A 129 -6.19 -10.41 0.48
CA VAL A 129 -5.49 -10.25 1.75
C VAL A 129 -6.39 -9.53 2.74
N CYS A 130 -6.43 -10.06 3.96
CA CYS A 130 -6.97 -9.37 5.11
C CYS A 130 -5.88 -9.24 6.17
N ILE A 131 -5.56 -8.01 6.57
CA ILE A 131 -4.68 -7.72 7.70
C ILE A 131 -5.55 -7.49 8.94
N GLU A 132 -5.42 -8.38 9.93
CA GLU A 132 -6.29 -8.38 11.11
C GLU A 132 -5.79 -7.43 12.21
N THR A 133 -6.39 -6.23 12.28
CA THR A 133 -6.05 -5.17 13.23
C THR A 133 -7.07 -4.98 14.36
N HIS A 134 -7.40 -6.05 15.10
CA HIS A 134 -8.16 -6.03 16.37
C HIS A 134 -9.69 -6.19 16.30
N LYS A 135 -10.27 -6.71 15.22
CA LYS A 135 -11.68 -7.09 15.14
C LYS A 135 -11.83 -8.60 15.30
N LYS A 136 -12.43 -9.04 16.41
CA LYS A 136 -12.87 -10.45 16.59
C LYS A 136 -13.82 -10.93 15.47
N ASP A 137 -14.39 -9.99 14.72
CA ASP A 137 -15.30 -10.20 13.59
C ASP A 137 -14.72 -9.60 12.31
N LEU A 138 -14.26 -10.48 11.43
CA LEU A 138 -13.65 -10.13 10.14
C LEU A 138 -14.67 -9.63 9.10
N SER A 139 -15.98 -9.68 9.36
CA SER A 139 -17.00 -9.21 8.42
C SER A 139 -16.87 -7.71 8.08
N LYS A 140 -16.18 -6.95 8.93
CA LYS A 140 -15.90 -5.51 8.76
C LYS A 140 -14.43 -5.23 8.42
N ALA A 141 -13.65 -6.26 8.12
CA ALA A 141 -12.27 -6.08 7.70
C ALA A 141 -12.21 -5.60 6.25
N LYS A 142 -11.25 -4.72 5.94
CA LYS A 142 -10.95 -4.37 4.56
C LYS A 142 -10.19 -5.54 3.96
N VAL A 143 -10.70 -6.06 2.84
CA VAL A 143 -9.99 -7.03 2.00
C VAL A 143 -9.36 -6.24 0.86
N LEU A 144 -8.09 -6.51 0.59
CA LEU A 144 -7.34 -5.93 -0.52
C LEU A 144 -6.92 -7.02 -1.50
N THR A 145 -6.72 -6.63 -2.75
CA THR A 145 -6.00 -7.41 -3.76
C THR A 145 -4.68 -6.74 -4.08
N ASN A 146 -3.90 -7.28 -5.02
CA ASN A 146 -2.69 -6.61 -5.48
C ASN A 146 -3.01 -5.17 -5.92
N PHE A 147 -2.19 -4.22 -5.50
CA PHE A 147 -2.44 -2.80 -5.77
C PHE A 147 -2.56 -2.49 -7.26
N CYS A 148 -1.76 -3.14 -8.08
CA CYS A 148 -1.78 -2.98 -9.54
C CYS A 148 -3.09 -3.44 -10.20
N ASP A 149 -3.90 -4.28 -9.53
CA ASP A 149 -5.15 -4.79 -10.07
C ASP A 149 -6.34 -3.83 -9.86
N GLU A 150 -6.41 -3.17 -8.70
CA GLU A 150 -7.61 -2.42 -8.27
C GLU A 150 -7.32 -1.00 -7.77
N ASN A 151 -6.04 -0.62 -7.63
CA ASN A 151 -5.61 0.66 -7.08
C ASN A 151 -6.14 0.96 -5.66
N GLU A 152 -6.48 -0.08 -4.91
CA GLU A 152 -7.00 0.06 -3.55
C GLU A 152 -5.91 -0.03 -2.50
N TYR A 153 -6.01 0.84 -1.49
CA TYR A 153 -5.15 0.81 -0.31
C TYR A 153 -6.00 0.69 0.96
N GLY A 154 -5.38 0.16 2.02
CA GLY A 154 -5.94 0.15 3.37
C GLY A 154 -5.37 1.28 4.21
N ILE A 155 -5.99 1.52 5.37
CA ILE A 155 -5.46 2.44 6.38
C ILE A 155 -5.17 1.63 7.65
N LEU A 156 -3.91 1.62 8.08
CA LEU A 156 -3.52 1.16 9.40
C LEU A 156 -3.58 2.34 10.36
N THR A 157 -4.05 2.10 11.59
CA THR A 157 -4.01 3.11 12.66
C THR A 157 -3.18 2.56 13.81
N VAL A 158 -2.05 3.21 14.10
CA VAL A 158 -1.12 2.84 15.18
C VAL A 158 -0.89 4.08 16.03
N LYS A 159 -1.18 4.00 17.34
CA LYS A 159 -1.05 5.13 18.28
C LYS A 159 -1.69 6.44 17.76
N ASN A 160 -2.91 6.35 17.23
CA ASN A 160 -3.67 7.45 16.59
C ASN A 160 -3.06 8.04 15.29
N GLN A 161 -1.95 7.51 14.80
CA GLN A 161 -1.42 7.85 13.48
C GLN A 161 -1.99 6.91 12.44
N LYS A 162 -2.47 7.49 11.34
CA LYS A 162 -2.99 6.77 10.19
C LYS A 162 -1.90 6.65 9.14
N MET A 163 -1.83 5.50 8.49
CA MET A 163 -0.88 5.24 7.42
C MET A 163 -1.58 4.44 6.34
N ALA A 164 -1.55 4.97 5.12
CA ALA A 164 -2.00 4.23 3.95
C ALA A 164 -0.99 3.13 3.62
N TYR A 165 -1.51 1.96 3.26
CA TYR A 165 -0.70 0.83 2.80
C TYR A 165 -1.39 0.13 1.64
N CYS A 166 -0.60 -0.46 0.77
CA CYS A 166 -1.10 -1.41 -0.22
C CYS A 166 -0.34 -2.73 -0.13
N ILE A 167 -0.77 -3.71 -0.91
CA ILE A 167 -0.23 -5.06 -0.82
C ILE A 167 0.10 -5.62 -2.20
N THR A 168 1.04 -6.55 -2.19
CA THR A 168 1.37 -7.40 -3.33
C THR A 168 1.58 -8.83 -2.83
N VAL A 169 0.84 -9.79 -3.39
CA VAL A 169 0.98 -11.21 -3.14
C VAL A 169 1.87 -11.84 -4.21
N LYS A 170 2.89 -12.55 -3.78
CA LYS A 170 3.93 -13.18 -4.60
C LYS A 170 4.03 -14.66 -4.26
N ASN A 171 4.75 -15.40 -5.11
CA ASN A 171 5.12 -16.81 -4.87
C ASN A 171 3.93 -17.72 -4.53
N ASP A 172 2.86 -17.63 -5.33
CA ASP A 172 1.64 -18.46 -5.15
C ASP A 172 1.05 -18.34 -3.73
N GLY A 173 0.99 -17.12 -3.21
CA GLY A 173 0.44 -16.84 -1.88
C GLY A 173 1.41 -17.02 -0.72
N ASN A 174 2.65 -17.43 -0.95
CA ASN A 174 3.64 -17.71 0.10
C ASN A 174 4.45 -16.48 0.54
N LEU A 175 4.36 -15.37 -0.19
CA LEU A 175 4.97 -14.11 0.19
C LEU A 175 3.96 -12.97 0.04
N LEU A 176 3.73 -12.26 1.13
CA LEU A 176 2.99 -11.01 1.14
C LEU A 176 3.96 -9.85 1.33
N GLU A 177 3.94 -8.89 0.42
CA GLU A 177 4.63 -7.61 0.56
C GLU A 177 3.61 -6.55 0.97
N ILE A 178 3.86 -5.88 2.10
CA ILE A 178 3.07 -4.75 2.57
C ILE A 178 3.86 -3.47 2.30
N TYR A 179 3.39 -2.68 1.36
CA TYR A 179 3.99 -1.39 1.04
C TYR A 179 3.35 -0.28 1.87
N ALA A 180 4.16 0.56 2.51
CA ALA A 180 3.74 1.86 3.05
C ALA A 180 4.92 2.84 3.07
N PRO A 181 4.64 4.16 3.01
CA PRO A 181 5.69 5.16 3.14
C PRO A 181 6.27 5.20 4.56
N TYR A 182 7.59 5.39 4.68
CA TYR A 182 8.25 5.54 5.98
C TYR A 182 8.36 6.99 6.45
N ASN A 183 8.40 7.92 5.50
CA ASN A 183 8.48 9.36 5.73
C ASN A 183 7.68 10.10 4.64
N SER A 184 7.65 11.43 4.73
CA SER A 184 6.94 12.27 3.77
C SER A 184 7.77 12.66 2.53
N HIS A 185 9.05 12.31 2.47
CA HIS A 185 9.97 12.80 1.43
C HIS A 185 9.55 12.34 0.04
N GLY A 186 9.35 11.03 -0.16
CA GLY A 186 8.88 10.50 -1.44
C GLY A 186 7.53 11.05 -1.87
N SER A 187 6.62 11.30 -0.92
CA SER A 187 5.35 12.01 -1.18
C SER A 187 5.56 13.43 -1.69
N SER A 188 6.46 14.22 -1.08
CA SER A 188 6.78 15.58 -1.54
C SER A 188 7.39 15.56 -2.94
N VAL A 189 8.31 14.64 -3.21
CA VAL A 189 8.91 14.45 -4.54
C VAL A 189 7.81 14.13 -5.56
N ALA A 190 6.91 13.20 -5.26
CA ALA A 190 5.81 12.83 -6.13
C ALA A 190 4.83 13.99 -6.40
N GLN A 191 4.53 14.80 -5.38
CA GLN A 191 3.66 15.96 -5.54
C GLN A 191 4.28 17.01 -6.47
N ILE A 192 5.55 17.36 -6.26
CA ILE A 192 6.27 18.30 -7.14
C ILE A 192 6.32 17.77 -8.57
N ALA A 193 6.56 16.47 -8.73
CA ALA A 193 6.67 15.86 -10.05
C ALA A 193 5.33 15.86 -10.79
N ALA A 194 4.24 15.42 -10.16
CA ALA A 194 3.04 15.05 -10.89
C ALA A 194 1.72 15.14 -10.10
N ALA A 195 1.65 15.92 -9.01
CA ALA A 195 0.35 16.18 -8.38
C ALA A 195 -0.65 16.80 -9.35
N ASN A 196 -1.93 16.46 -9.18
CA ASN A 196 -3.03 17.00 -9.96
C ASN A 196 -4.16 17.43 -9.02
N PHE A 197 -4.45 18.72 -9.03
CA PHE A 197 -5.49 19.38 -8.26
C PHE A 197 -6.43 20.11 -9.23
N PRO A 198 -7.47 19.43 -9.79
CA PRO A 198 -8.34 20.03 -10.80
C PRO A 198 -9.07 21.30 -10.35
N LYS A 199 -9.32 21.45 -9.04
CA LYS A 199 -9.96 22.63 -8.44
C LYS A 199 -8.98 23.77 -8.13
N ASN A 200 -7.69 23.45 -8.06
CA ASN A 200 -6.61 24.33 -7.65
C ASN A 200 -5.36 24.10 -8.53
N PRO A 201 -5.43 24.38 -9.85
CA PRO A 201 -4.35 24.02 -10.78
C PRO A 201 -2.99 24.66 -10.46
N GLU A 202 -2.97 25.75 -9.69
CA GLU A 202 -1.76 26.39 -9.16
C GLU A 202 -0.96 25.50 -8.19
N GLN A 203 -1.58 24.45 -7.66
CA GLN A 203 -0.96 23.45 -6.78
C GLN A 203 -0.49 22.20 -7.55
N ASN A 204 -0.68 22.15 -8.87
CA ASN A 204 -0.24 21.02 -9.67
C ASN A 204 1.28 20.83 -9.59
N GLY A 205 1.68 19.56 -9.70
CA GLY A 205 3.06 19.22 -10.04
C GLY A 205 3.37 19.57 -11.50
N MET A 206 4.61 19.36 -11.89
CA MET A 206 5.10 19.67 -13.24
C MET A 206 4.46 18.83 -14.35
N ALA A 207 3.94 17.64 -14.04
CA ALA A 207 3.34 16.72 -15.01
C ALA A 207 2.03 16.10 -14.47
N PRO A 208 0.94 16.88 -14.32
CA PRO A 208 -0.31 16.40 -13.74
C PRO A 208 -1.00 15.31 -14.56
N GLY A 209 -0.62 15.10 -15.83
CA GLY A 209 -1.08 13.97 -16.66
C GLY A 209 -0.28 12.68 -16.47
N ALA A 210 0.92 12.73 -15.89
CA ALA A 210 1.79 11.56 -15.76
C ALA A 210 1.27 10.58 -14.70
N LYS A 211 1.57 9.29 -14.90
CA LYS A 211 1.37 8.22 -13.92
C LYS A 211 2.64 7.97 -13.12
N ILE A 212 2.52 7.42 -11.91
CA ILE A 212 3.62 7.19 -10.97
C ILE A 212 3.71 5.70 -10.62
N ILE A 213 4.93 5.16 -10.63
CA ILE A 213 5.30 3.91 -9.97
C ILE A 213 6.15 4.28 -8.77
N SER A 214 5.76 3.84 -7.59
CA SER A 214 6.51 4.10 -6.36
C SER A 214 7.44 2.94 -6.05
N MET A 215 8.71 3.24 -5.76
CA MET A 215 9.74 2.25 -5.45
C MET A 215 10.41 2.65 -4.14
N ASN A 216 10.07 1.94 -3.06
CA ASN A 216 10.64 2.19 -1.76
C ASN A 216 12.01 1.52 -1.63
N VAL A 217 13.04 2.30 -1.34
CA VAL A 217 14.44 1.84 -1.17
C VAL A 217 15.06 2.30 0.16
N LEU A 218 14.30 3.01 0.99
CA LEU A 218 14.77 3.46 2.30
C LEU A 218 14.34 2.48 3.38
N ASP A 219 15.28 1.66 3.85
CA ASP A 219 15.08 0.87 5.05
C ASP A 219 15.09 1.80 6.27
N PRO A 220 14.01 1.91 7.06
CA PRO A 220 14.01 2.78 8.22
C PRO A 220 14.91 2.24 9.35
N ALA A 221 15.28 0.95 9.38
CA ALA A 221 16.14 0.35 10.41
C ALA A 221 17.64 0.58 10.17
N SER A 222 18.05 0.90 8.94
CA SER A 222 19.43 1.26 8.61
C SER A 222 19.46 2.70 8.07
N ASN A 223 20.45 3.51 8.46
CA ASN A 223 20.66 4.82 7.83
C ASN A 223 21.18 4.70 6.37
N HIS A 224 20.91 3.58 5.69
CA HIS A 224 21.47 3.22 4.39
C HIS A 224 20.34 2.99 3.38
N GLN A 225 20.50 3.58 2.20
CA GLN A 225 19.69 3.22 1.03
C GLN A 225 20.07 1.80 0.58
N VAL A 226 19.08 0.98 0.26
CA VAL A 226 19.32 -0.28 -0.44
C VAL A 226 19.69 0.09 -1.87
N PHE A 227 20.97 -0.03 -2.22
CA PHE A 227 21.43 0.17 -3.60
C PHE A 227 20.91 -1.01 -4.44
N LEU A 228 20.02 -0.69 -5.40
CA LEU A 228 19.55 -1.61 -6.44
C LEU A 228 20.63 -1.86 -7.49
#